data_AF-A0A0D1D886-F1
#
_entry.id   AF-A0A0D1D886-F1
#
_cell.length_a   1.000
_cell.length_b   1.000
_cell.length_c   1.000
_cell.angle_alpha   90.00
_cell.angle_beta   90.00
_cell.angle_gamma   90.00
#
_symmetry.space_group_name_H-M   'P 1'
#
loop_
_entity.id
_entity.type
_entity.pdbx_description
1 polymer ?
#
loop_
_entity_poly.entity_id
_entity_poly.type
_entity_poly.pdbx_seq_one_letter_code
_entity_poly.pdbx_strand_id
1 'polypeptide(L)'
;MRILLAVPFLAACAAQNPGQTPARAEQQRMTELDNAALWQIQANTDDRLELARAEAELGSRDELVVQGSYLGRRTLSAAGRSRYRRGRTDPETDILACDDFVTNGAAQVEFLGAGGPRVDQHALDPDGDGLACNWVETLRQAAARARG
;
A
#
# COMPACT_ATOMS: atom_id res chain seq x y z
N MET A 1 -23.43 54.14 -2.87
CA MET A 1 -23.52 53.03 -3.84
C MET A 1 -22.44 52.02 -3.50
N ARG A 2 -22.75 50.99 -2.70
CA ARG A 2 -21.82 49.90 -2.35
C ARG A 2 -22.11 48.76 -3.30
N ILE A 3 -21.25 48.60 -4.31
CA ILE A 3 -21.31 47.46 -5.22
C ILE A 3 -20.68 46.28 -4.48
N LEU A 4 -21.53 45.34 -4.05
CA LEU A 4 -21.08 44.06 -3.51
C LEU A 4 -20.53 43.23 -4.67
N LEU A 5 -19.21 43.09 -4.74
CA LEU A 5 -18.55 42.13 -5.62
C LEU A 5 -18.82 40.72 -5.08
N ALA A 6 -19.69 39.98 -5.74
CA ALA A 6 -19.86 38.55 -5.52
C ALA A 6 -18.64 37.83 -6.12
N VAL A 7 -17.77 37.32 -5.26
CA VAL A 7 -16.67 36.42 -5.65
C VAL A 7 -17.27 35.04 -5.90
N PRO A 8 -17.17 34.48 -7.12
CA PRO A 8 -17.64 33.13 -7.37
C PRO A 8 -16.70 32.16 -6.66
N PHE A 9 -17.24 31.36 -5.74
CA PHE A 9 -16.55 30.18 -5.22
C PHE A 9 -16.41 29.19 -6.38
N LEU A 10 -15.24 29.13 -6.99
CA LEU A 10 -14.88 28.05 -7.91
C LEU A 10 -14.68 26.79 -7.06
N ALA A 11 -15.72 25.96 -6.99
CA ALA A 11 -15.58 24.59 -6.51
C ALA A 11 -14.72 23.82 -7.51
N ALA A 12 -13.44 23.64 -7.19
CA ALA A 12 -12.55 22.77 -7.94
C ALA A 12 -12.98 21.31 -7.68
N CYS A 13 -13.86 20.79 -8.54
CA CYS A 13 -14.07 19.35 -8.64
C CYS A 13 -12.78 18.75 -9.23
N ALA A 14 -11.94 18.13 -8.41
CA ALA A 14 -10.93 17.21 -8.93
C ALA A 14 -11.66 16.17 -9.78
N ALA A 15 -11.30 16.08 -11.06
CA ALA A 15 -11.87 15.11 -11.99
C ALA A 15 -11.51 13.70 -11.49
N GLN A 16 -12.44 13.04 -10.81
CA GLN A 16 -12.32 11.64 -10.45
C GLN A 16 -12.39 10.86 -11.76
N ASN A 17 -11.33 10.11 -12.10
CA ASN A 17 -11.32 9.25 -13.27
C ASN A 17 -12.48 8.25 -13.16
N PRO A 18 -13.47 8.26 -14.07
CA PRO A 18 -14.59 7.33 -14.01
C PRO A 18 -14.06 5.90 -14.14
N GLY A 19 -14.14 5.12 -13.06
CA GLY A 19 -13.68 3.73 -13.00
C GLY A 19 -12.60 3.43 -11.96
N GLN A 20 -12.04 4.42 -11.25
CA GLN A 20 -11.08 4.15 -10.17
C GLN A 20 -11.78 3.88 -8.82
N THR A 21 -11.43 2.77 -8.17
CA THR A 21 -11.88 2.49 -6.80
C THR A 21 -11.17 3.42 -5.81
N PRO A 22 -11.76 3.71 -4.63
CA PRO A 22 -11.08 4.51 -3.60
C PRO A 22 -9.71 3.93 -3.18
N ALA A 23 -9.57 2.61 -3.18
CA ALA A 23 -8.30 1.93 -2.89
C ALA A 23 -7.24 2.21 -3.96
N ARG A 24 -7.63 2.19 -5.25
CA ARG A 24 -6.72 2.51 -6.36
C ARG A 24 -6.33 3.99 -6.36
N ALA A 25 -7.28 4.88 -6.10
CA ALA A 25 -7.02 6.32 -6.00
C ALA A 25 -6.03 6.64 -4.85
N GLU A 26 -6.22 6.04 -3.68
CA GLU A 26 -5.28 6.22 -2.57
C GLU A 26 -3.90 5.62 -2.90
N GLN A 27 -3.84 4.48 -3.59
CA GLN A 27 -2.55 3.93 -4.02
C GLN A 27 -1.83 4.87 -5.00
N GLN A 28 -2.56 5.50 -5.94
CA GLN A 28 -1.97 6.47 -6.86
C GLN A 28 -1.41 7.69 -6.13
N ARG A 29 -2.14 8.22 -5.14
CA ARG A 29 -1.62 9.27 -4.25
C ARG A 29 -0.29 8.87 -3.63
N MET A 30 -0.15 7.64 -3.15
CA MET A 30 1.09 7.15 -2.55
C MET A 30 2.24 7.06 -3.57
N THR A 31 1.96 6.60 -4.79
CA THR A 31 2.96 6.54 -5.88
C THR A 31 3.47 7.92 -6.28
N GLU A 32 2.66 8.97 -6.16
CA GLU A 32 3.08 10.36 -6.45
C GLU A 32 4.01 10.96 -5.39
N LEU A 33 4.09 10.39 -4.19
CA LEU A 33 4.97 10.86 -3.13
C LEU A 33 6.43 10.46 -3.40
N ASP A 34 7.36 11.31 -2.96
CA ASP A 34 8.79 10.96 -2.94
C ASP A 34 9.13 10.03 -1.75
N ASN A 35 10.34 9.46 -1.77
CA ASN A 35 10.77 8.51 -0.75
C ASN A 35 10.83 9.17 0.65
N ALA A 36 11.17 10.46 0.74
CA ALA A 36 11.23 11.16 2.00
C ALA A 36 9.84 11.29 2.66
N ALA A 37 8.83 11.67 1.87
CA ALA A 37 7.44 11.74 2.33
C ALA A 37 6.90 10.36 2.74
N LEU A 38 7.20 9.31 1.99
CA LEU A 38 6.81 7.94 2.35
C LEU A 38 7.46 7.49 3.66
N TRP A 39 8.74 7.79 3.90
CA TRP A 39 9.40 7.52 5.17
C TRP A 39 8.81 8.35 6.33
N GLN A 40 8.38 9.59 6.09
CA GLN A 40 7.65 10.38 7.09
C GLN A 40 6.30 9.75 7.44
N ILE A 41 5.56 9.23 6.46
CA ILE A 41 4.33 8.47 6.72
C ILE A 41 4.65 7.22 7.54
N GLN A 42 5.64 6.44 7.12
CA GLN A 42 6.06 5.21 7.80
C GLN A 42 6.40 5.45 9.28
N ALA A 43 7.06 6.57 9.57
CA ALA A 43 7.45 6.95 10.93
C ALA A 43 6.25 7.38 11.80
N ASN A 44 5.28 8.11 11.22
CA ASN A 44 4.35 8.92 12.00
C ASN A 44 2.87 8.55 11.89
N THR A 45 2.43 7.88 10.82
CA THR A 45 1.00 7.58 10.66
C THR A 45 0.54 6.53 11.66
N ASP A 46 -0.65 6.70 12.24
CA ASP A 46 -1.32 5.68 13.05
C ASP A 46 -2.29 4.81 12.23
N ASP A 47 -2.58 5.21 10.99
CA ASP A 47 -3.40 4.41 10.08
C ASP A 47 -2.59 3.23 9.56
N ARG A 48 -3.02 2.01 9.91
CA ARG A 48 -2.37 0.77 9.51
C ARG A 48 -2.36 0.57 7.99
N LEU A 49 -3.41 1.00 7.29
CA LEU A 49 -3.49 0.88 5.85
C LEU A 49 -2.60 1.91 5.16
N GLU A 50 -2.58 3.15 5.65
CA GLU A 50 -1.66 4.18 5.14
C GLU A 50 -0.20 3.75 5.34
N LEU A 51 0.14 3.23 6.53
CA LEU A 51 1.44 2.63 6.83
C LEU A 51 1.80 1.51 5.84
N ALA A 52 0.88 0.55 5.63
CA ALA A 52 1.11 -0.58 4.74
C ALA A 52 1.36 -0.13 3.29
N ARG A 53 0.61 0.86 2.81
CA ARG A 53 0.82 1.43 1.46
C ARG A 53 2.15 2.15 1.34
N ALA A 54 2.55 2.92 2.35
CA ALA A 54 3.82 3.63 2.34
C ALA A 54 5.00 2.65 2.33
N GLU A 55 4.95 1.59 3.15
CA GLU A 55 5.99 0.55 3.14
C GLU A 55 6.00 -0.27 1.85
N ALA A 56 4.83 -0.57 1.27
CA ALA A 56 4.74 -1.26 -0.01
C ALA A 56 5.34 -0.44 -1.16
N GLU A 57 5.04 0.86 -1.21
CA GLU A 57 5.56 1.78 -2.23
C GLU A 57 7.08 2.00 -2.08
N LEU A 58 7.59 2.13 -0.85
CA LEU A 58 9.04 2.12 -0.62
C LEU A 58 9.67 0.79 -1.07
N GLY A 59 9.04 -0.33 -0.73
CA GLY A 59 9.48 -1.66 -1.14
C GLY A 59 9.47 -1.89 -2.65
N SER A 60 8.50 -1.33 -3.37
CA SER A 60 8.43 -1.43 -4.83
C SER A 60 9.58 -0.69 -5.51
N ARG A 61 10.14 0.32 -4.82
CA ARG A 61 11.30 1.14 -5.22
C ARG A 61 12.65 0.62 -4.70
N ASP A 62 12.67 -0.54 -4.04
CA ASP A 62 13.85 -1.12 -3.36
C ASP A 62 14.42 -0.25 -2.22
N GLU A 63 13.60 0.62 -1.62
CA GLU A 63 13.96 1.51 -0.52
C GLU A 63 13.67 0.86 0.84
N LEU A 64 14.47 -0.13 1.20
CA LEU A 64 14.16 -1.00 2.36
C LEU A 64 14.61 -0.43 3.72
N VAL A 65 15.63 0.44 3.72
CA VAL A 65 16.28 0.96 4.94
C VAL A 65 16.64 2.42 4.72
N VAL A 66 16.48 3.24 5.77
CA VAL A 66 16.98 4.62 5.84
C VAL A 66 17.67 4.82 7.19
N GLN A 67 18.46 5.88 7.35
CA GLN A 67 19.17 6.14 8.61
C GLN A 67 18.23 6.07 9.83
N GLY A 68 18.39 5.02 10.65
CA GLY A 68 17.61 4.81 11.87
C GLY A 68 16.21 4.18 11.69
N SER A 69 15.83 3.78 10.46
CA SER A 69 14.54 3.11 10.20
C SER A 69 14.64 2.03 9.11
N TYR A 70 13.63 1.17 9.03
CA TYR A 70 13.56 0.08 8.05
C TYR A 70 12.10 -0.36 7.84
N LEU A 71 11.81 -0.93 6.67
CA LEU A 71 10.49 -1.47 6.37
C LEU A 71 10.17 -2.67 7.26
N GLY A 72 8.94 -2.77 7.73
CA GLY A 72 8.53 -3.90 8.56
C GLY A 72 8.78 -3.71 10.04
N ARG A 73 9.49 -2.67 10.48
CA ARG A 73 9.65 -2.36 11.92
C ARG A 73 8.30 -2.21 12.65
N ARG A 74 7.22 -1.90 11.92
CA ARG A 74 5.84 -1.80 12.42
C ARG A 74 4.94 -2.90 11.88
N THR A 75 5.04 -3.24 10.59
CA THR A 75 4.09 -4.16 9.93
C THR A 75 4.48 -5.64 10.04
N LEU A 76 5.77 -5.99 10.18
CA LEU A 76 6.23 -7.39 10.22
C LEU A 76 5.61 -8.20 11.35
N SER A 77 5.19 -7.54 12.44
CA SER A 77 4.47 -8.18 13.55
C SER A 77 3.13 -8.83 13.15
N ALA A 78 2.59 -8.45 11.99
CA ALA A 78 1.39 -9.05 11.41
C ALA A 78 1.64 -10.43 10.80
N ALA A 79 2.89 -10.77 10.42
CA ALA A 79 3.23 -11.99 9.70
C ALA A 79 2.60 -13.25 10.32
N GLY A 80 1.88 -14.01 9.51
CA GLY A 80 1.21 -15.26 9.88
C GLY A 80 0.00 -15.10 10.82
N ARG A 81 -0.42 -13.86 11.14
CA ARG A 81 -1.63 -13.61 11.92
C ARG A 81 -2.80 -13.41 10.98
N SER A 82 -3.57 -14.46 10.73
CA SER A 82 -4.80 -14.38 9.91
C SER A 82 -5.79 -13.38 10.52
N ARG A 83 -5.84 -12.18 9.95
CA ARG A 83 -6.71 -11.05 10.36
C ARG A 83 -7.90 -10.91 9.41
N TYR A 84 -7.72 -11.33 8.17
CA TYR A 84 -8.71 -11.23 7.12
C TYR A 84 -9.14 -12.63 6.73
N ARG A 85 -10.44 -12.91 6.84
CA ARG A 85 -10.99 -14.21 6.49
C ARG A 85 -10.85 -14.43 4.99
N ARG A 86 -10.14 -15.49 4.60
CA ARG A 86 -10.08 -15.96 3.22
C ARG A 86 -11.07 -17.10 3.02
N GLY A 87 -11.82 -17.03 1.91
CA GLY A 87 -12.66 -18.13 1.44
C GLY A 87 -11.88 -18.98 0.42
N ARG A 88 -12.52 -20.02 -0.12
CA ARG A 88 -12.01 -20.64 -1.35
C ARG A 88 -12.18 -19.63 -2.49
N THR A 89 -11.08 -19.19 -3.09
CA THR A 89 -11.07 -18.49 -4.37
C THR A 89 -11.21 -19.52 -5.49
N ASP A 90 -11.92 -19.14 -6.55
CA ASP A 90 -12.01 -19.94 -7.77
C ASP A 90 -10.73 -19.70 -8.60
N PRO A 91 -9.85 -20.71 -8.77
CA PRO A 91 -8.58 -20.55 -9.48
C PRO A 91 -8.75 -20.09 -10.92
N GLU A 92 -9.93 -20.30 -11.52
CA GLU A 92 -10.19 -20.01 -12.93
C GLU A 92 -10.48 -18.52 -13.18
N THR A 93 -10.63 -17.72 -12.12
CA THR A 93 -10.89 -16.26 -12.18
C THR A 93 -9.72 -15.39 -11.75
N ASP A 94 -8.60 -16.00 -11.33
CA ASP A 94 -7.43 -15.27 -10.88
C ASP A 94 -6.44 -15.05 -12.02
N ILE A 95 -6.12 -13.79 -12.28
CA ILE A 95 -5.31 -13.36 -13.42
C ILE A 95 -3.91 -12.89 -13.03
N LEU A 96 -3.60 -12.81 -11.73
CA LEU A 96 -2.28 -12.40 -11.24
C LEU A 96 -1.71 -13.44 -10.29
N ALA A 97 -0.43 -13.76 -10.46
CA ALA A 97 0.37 -14.59 -9.58
C ALA A 97 1.49 -13.76 -8.95
N CYS A 98 2.04 -14.24 -7.83
CA CYS A 98 3.16 -13.56 -7.17
C CYS A 98 4.40 -13.39 -8.05
N ASP A 99 4.59 -14.30 -9.01
CA ASP A 99 5.73 -14.28 -9.94
C ASP A 99 5.54 -13.27 -11.10
N ASP A 100 4.36 -12.64 -11.23
CA ASP A 100 4.11 -11.61 -12.24
C ASP A 100 4.71 -10.24 -11.86
N PHE A 101 5.14 -10.07 -10.61
CA PHE A 101 5.66 -8.81 -10.09
C PHE A 101 7.18 -8.81 -10.00
N VAL A 102 7.81 -7.72 -10.47
CA VAL A 102 9.26 -7.54 -10.42
C VAL A 102 9.81 -7.54 -8.99
N THR A 103 9.03 -7.03 -8.04
CA THR A 103 9.39 -6.99 -6.62
C THR A 103 8.21 -7.40 -5.76
N ASN A 104 8.48 -7.96 -4.57
CA ASN A 104 7.43 -8.26 -3.59
C ASN A 104 6.70 -6.99 -3.13
N GLY A 105 7.38 -5.84 -3.13
CA GLY A 105 6.76 -4.55 -2.85
C GLY A 105 5.75 -4.15 -3.92
N ALA A 106 6.04 -4.42 -5.21
CA ALA A 106 5.08 -4.19 -6.29
C ALA A 106 3.84 -5.09 -6.18
N ALA A 107 4.03 -6.37 -5.79
CA ALA A 107 2.90 -7.26 -5.48
C ALA A 107 2.04 -6.73 -4.33
N GLN A 108 2.67 -6.25 -3.25
CA GLN A 108 1.96 -5.64 -2.13
C GLN A 108 1.22 -4.35 -2.53
N VAL A 109 1.81 -3.51 -3.39
CA VAL A 109 1.17 -2.31 -3.95
C VAL A 109 -0.10 -2.68 -4.72
N GLU A 110 -0.03 -3.68 -5.60
CA GLU A 110 -1.20 -4.12 -6.38
C GLU A 110 -2.28 -4.70 -5.47
N PHE A 111 -1.92 -5.58 -4.55
CA PHE A 111 -2.83 -6.14 -3.54
C PHE A 111 -3.61 -5.04 -2.80
N LEU A 112 -2.92 -4.00 -2.29
CA LEU A 112 -3.55 -2.89 -1.59
C LEU A 112 -4.36 -1.98 -2.54
N GLY A 113 -3.92 -1.81 -3.79
CA GLY A 113 -4.61 -1.05 -4.83
C GLY A 113 -5.92 -1.70 -5.30
N ALA A 114 -5.95 -3.02 -5.36
CA ALA A 114 -7.12 -3.83 -5.73
C ALA A 114 -8.18 -3.93 -4.62
N GLY A 115 -7.91 -3.39 -3.42
CA GLY A 115 -8.85 -3.38 -2.29
C GLY A 115 -8.42 -4.22 -1.09
N GLY A 116 -7.22 -4.81 -1.16
CA GLY A 116 -6.57 -5.43 -0.02
C GLY A 116 -6.39 -4.43 1.13
N PRO A 117 -6.33 -4.92 2.38
CA PRO A 117 -6.37 -6.33 2.77
C PRO A 117 -7.77 -6.92 2.95
N ARG A 118 -8.82 -6.10 2.80
CA ARG A 118 -10.23 -6.52 2.97
C ARG A 118 -10.70 -7.41 1.81
N VAL A 119 -10.35 -7.02 0.58
CA VAL A 119 -10.71 -7.77 -0.63
C VAL A 119 -9.41 -8.24 -1.27
N ASP A 120 -9.20 -9.55 -1.27
CA ASP A 120 -8.07 -10.18 -1.94
C ASP A 120 -8.54 -10.73 -3.29
N GLN A 121 -8.70 -9.83 -4.26
CA GLN A 121 -9.27 -10.15 -5.57
C GLN A 121 -8.41 -11.16 -6.35
N HIS A 122 -7.11 -11.17 -6.09
CA HIS A 122 -6.10 -11.92 -6.82
C HIS A 122 -5.44 -13.02 -5.98
N ALA A 123 -6.10 -13.41 -4.87
CA ALA A 123 -5.61 -14.41 -3.92
C ALA A 123 -4.12 -14.25 -3.53
N LEU A 124 -3.59 -13.02 -3.51
CA LEU A 124 -2.17 -12.76 -3.29
C LEU A 124 -1.80 -12.90 -1.82
N ASP A 125 -2.78 -12.86 -0.91
CA ASP A 125 -2.62 -13.03 0.53
C ASP A 125 -3.49 -14.20 1.04
N PRO A 126 -3.16 -15.45 0.70
CA PRO A 126 -3.98 -16.61 1.04
C PRO A 126 -4.02 -16.94 2.55
N ASP A 127 -3.03 -16.49 3.33
CA ASP A 127 -3.02 -16.68 4.79
C ASP A 127 -3.81 -15.59 5.55
N GLY A 128 -4.09 -14.47 4.87
CA GLY A 128 -4.95 -13.41 5.34
C GLY A 128 -4.30 -12.53 6.40
N ASP A 129 -2.98 -12.41 6.41
CA ASP A 129 -2.25 -11.58 7.36
C ASP A 129 -2.12 -10.10 6.92
N GLY A 130 -2.48 -9.82 5.66
CA GLY A 130 -2.41 -8.50 5.02
C GLY A 130 -1.09 -8.21 4.32
N LEU A 131 -0.18 -9.18 4.24
CA LEU A 131 1.14 -9.10 3.61
C LEU A 131 1.18 -10.11 2.45
N ALA A 132 0.82 -9.64 1.27
CA ALA A 132 0.70 -10.43 0.07
C ALA A 132 2.04 -11.02 -0.40
N CYS A 133 1.95 -12.20 -1.03
CA CYS A 133 3.06 -12.90 -1.66
C CYS A 133 4.25 -13.07 -0.69
N ASN A 134 5.47 -12.84 -1.16
CA ASN A 134 6.67 -12.99 -0.34
C ASN A 134 7.05 -11.70 0.39
N TRP A 135 6.09 -10.78 0.64
CA TRP A 135 6.38 -9.49 1.26
C TRP A 135 7.00 -9.62 2.66
N VAL A 136 6.54 -10.59 3.46
CA VAL A 136 7.13 -10.92 4.77
C VAL A 136 8.64 -11.17 4.69
N GLU A 137 9.12 -11.83 3.64
CA GLU A 137 10.54 -12.13 3.46
C GLU A 137 11.35 -10.86 3.21
N THR A 138 10.84 -9.96 2.36
CA THR A 138 11.46 -8.64 2.14
C THR A 138 11.54 -7.83 3.44
N LEU A 139 10.49 -7.84 4.26
CA LEU A 139 10.49 -7.16 5.57
C LEU A 139 11.52 -7.75 6.54
N ARG A 140 11.70 -9.08 6.55
CA ARG A 140 12.74 -9.74 7.36
C ARG A 140 14.14 -9.34 6.90
N GLN A 141 14.37 -9.26 5.60
CA GLN A 141 15.63 -8.81 5.02
C GLN A 141 15.94 -7.36 5.38
N ALA A 142 14.96 -6.46 5.28
CA ALA A 142 15.09 -5.06 5.70
C ALA A 142 15.49 -4.96 7.18
N ALA A 143 14.81 -5.72 8.05
CA ALA A 143 15.11 -5.78 9.48
C ALA A 143 16.51 -6.34 9.79
N ALA A 144 16.99 -7.30 9.00
CA ALA A 144 18.34 -7.84 9.13
C ALA A 144 19.40 -6.81 8.69
N ARG A 145 19.20 -6.14 7.55
CA ARG A 145 20.09 -5.10 7.03
C ARG A 145 20.23 -3.92 7.99
N ALA A 146 19.17 -3.55 8.70
CA ALA A 146 19.20 -2.45 9.66
C ALA A 146 19.92 -2.75 10.98
N ARG A 147 20.25 -4.03 11.25
CA ARG A 147 20.96 -4.46 12.47
C ARG A 147 22.46 -4.72 12.24
N GLY A 148 22.88 -4.84 10.99
CA GLY A 148 24.28 -5.01 10.59
C GLY A 148 24.89 -3.69 10.13
#